data_AF-A0A935IV85-F1
#
_entry.id   AF-A0A935IV85-F1
#
_cell.length_a   1.000
_cell.length_b   1.000
_cell.length_c   1.000
_cell.angle_alpha   90.00
_cell.angle_beta   90.00
_cell.angle_gamma   90.00
#
_symmetry.space_group_name_H-M   'P 1'
#
loop_
_entity.id
_entity.type
_entity.pdbx_description
1 polymer ?
#
loop_
_entity_poly.entity_id
_entity_poly.type
_entity_poly.pdbx_seq_one_letter_code
_entity_poly.pdbx_strand_id
1 'polypeptide(L)'
;MCQKRKPYYKEQAAAQLKENLGEDFISFLGSNPLLNALDVKINADYANTDTLQNIEKIIVQKPFVKEVVYQKDMINSLNKNTKAIAFFILIFSGALLLVAIALINNTIRLSIYSQRFLIRTMYLVGATRSFISKPFLLKGIRQGVIAGLIAGFLLAGFLLISTRFIPDLLQLQDENVLLMVFAGVIIIGIIISGISALLAVMRYLRLKTSDLYF
;
A
#
# COMPACT_ATOMS: atom_id res chain seq x y z
N MET A 1 -0.17 -7.20 20.41
CA MET A 1 -0.15 -7.54 21.86
C MET A 1 -0.63 -6.29 22.61
N CYS A 2 -1.76 -6.36 23.34
CA CYS A 2 -2.44 -5.17 23.88
C CYS A 2 -1.61 -4.42 24.93
N GLN A 3 -1.54 -3.10 24.84
CA GLN A 3 -0.92 -2.25 25.86
C GLN A 3 -1.96 -1.93 26.94
N LYS A 4 -1.82 -2.52 28.13
CA LYS A 4 -2.80 -2.41 29.23
C LYS A 4 -2.83 -0.98 29.80
N ARG A 5 -4.02 -0.39 29.93
CA ARG A 5 -4.30 0.69 30.88
C ARG A 5 -5.01 0.14 32.13
N LYS A 6 -5.07 0.98 33.16
CA LYS A 6 -5.54 0.67 34.52
C LYS A 6 -7.00 0.17 34.49
N PRO A 7 -7.36 -0.86 35.28
CA PRO A 7 -8.75 -1.27 35.46
C PRO A 7 -9.53 -0.17 36.19
N TYR A 8 -10.76 0.12 35.73
CA TYR A 8 -11.66 1.04 36.39
C TYR A 8 -12.67 0.25 37.22
N TYR A 9 -12.54 0.32 38.54
CA TYR A 9 -13.52 -0.25 39.48
C TYR A 9 -14.75 0.66 39.54
N LYS A 10 -15.94 0.06 39.73
CA LYS A 10 -17.25 0.76 39.73
C LYS A 10 -17.28 2.04 40.57
N GLU A 11 -16.61 2.07 41.72
CA GLU A 11 -16.57 3.21 42.62
C GLU A 11 -15.72 4.37 42.09
N GLN A 12 -14.58 4.05 41.46
CA GLN A 12 -13.70 5.05 40.85
C GLN A 12 -14.32 5.65 39.57
N ALA A 13 -14.99 4.81 38.78
CA ALA A 13 -15.75 5.27 37.61
C ALA A 13 -16.90 6.20 38.02
N ALA A 14 -17.57 5.90 39.14
CA ALA A 14 -18.66 6.73 39.65
C ALA A 14 -18.18 8.06 40.20
N ALA A 15 -17.05 8.08 40.91
CA ALA A 15 -16.42 9.32 41.39
C ALA A 15 -16.02 10.25 40.23
N GLN A 16 -15.37 9.72 39.18
CA GLN A 16 -15.02 10.50 37.99
C GLN A 16 -16.24 11.00 37.22
N LEU A 17 -17.29 10.18 37.10
CA LEU A 17 -18.49 10.59 36.39
C LEU A 17 -19.24 11.70 37.16
N LYS A 18 -19.26 11.65 38.49
CA LYS A 18 -19.82 12.68 39.37
C LYS A 18 -19.06 14.01 39.21
N GLU A 19 -17.72 13.94 39.11
CA GLU A 19 -16.86 15.12 38.89
C GLU A 19 -17.08 15.74 37.50
N ASN A 20 -17.19 14.92 36.44
CA ASN A 20 -17.41 15.41 35.07
C ASN A 20 -18.82 15.99 34.84
N LEU A 21 -19.83 15.46 35.52
CA LEU A 21 -21.21 15.94 35.43
C LEU A 21 -21.52 17.10 36.39
N GLY A 22 -20.75 17.23 37.48
CA GLY A 22 -20.98 18.24 38.52
C GLY A 22 -22.18 17.94 39.44
N GLU A 23 -22.84 16.79 39.29
CA GLU A 23 -24.05 16.40 40.03
C GLU A 23 -23.95 15.00 40.61
N ASP A 24 -24.60 14.77 41.77
CA ASP A 24 -24.60 13.48 42.46
C ASP A 24 -25.68 12.53 41.91
N PHE A 25 -25.42 11.95 40.74
CA PHE A 25 -26.31 10.99 40.10
C PHE A 25 -26.59 9.73 40.95
N ILE A 26 -25.74 9.39 41.92
CA ILE A 26 -25.91 8.21 42.77
C ILE A 26 -27.07 8.44 43.75
N SER A 27 -27.16 9.66 44.30
CA SER A 27 -28.28 10.05 45.17
C SER A 27 -29.63 10.10 44.42
N PHE A 28 -29.60 10.46 43.13
CA PHE A 28 -30.80 10.53 42.29
C PHE A 28 -31.31 9.14 41.86
N LEU A 29 -30.40 8.22 41.53
CA LEU A 29 -30.73 6.86 41.06
C LEU A 29 -30.84 5.82 42.19
N GLY A 30 -30.53 6.20 43.43
CA GLY A 30 -30.58 5.33 44.61
C GLY A 30 -29.52 4.22 44.68
N SER A 31 -28.75 3.99 43.61
CA SER A 31 -27.65 3.03 43.56
C SER A 31 -26.69 3.33 42.40
N ASN A 32 -25.48 2.75 42.41
CA ASN A 32 -24.49 2.92 41.35
C ASN A 32 -24.78 1.98 40.15
N PRO A 33 -25.22 2.49 38.99
CA PRO A 33 -25.54 1.66 37.83
C PRO A 33 -24.29 1.19 37.06
N LEU A 34 -23.11 1.75 37.35
CA LEU A 34 -21.90 1.50 36.59
C LEU A 34 -21.39 0.06 36.78
N LEU A 35 -20.75 -0.45 35.73
CA LEU A 35 -20.08 -1.74 35.71
C LEU A 35 -18.57 -1.54 35.81
N ASN A 36 -17.86 -2.59 36.23
CA ASN A 36 -16.40 -2.58 36.13
C ASN A 36 -16.02 -2.49 34.64
N ALA A 37 -15.14 -1.58 34.30
CA ALA A 37 -14.72 -1.34 32.91
C ALA A 37 -13.22 -1.57 32.77
N LEU A 38 -12.82 -2.12 31.61
CA LEU A 38 -11.42 -2.35 31.26
C LEU A 38 -11.15 -1.72 29.90
N ASP A 39 -10.31 -0.68 29.90
CA ASP A 39 -9.86 -0.03 28.67
C ASP A 39 -8.75 -0.85 28.01
N VAL A 40 -9.04 -1.34 26.80
CA VAL A 40 -8.10 -2.12 26.01
C VAL A 40 -7.70 -1.32 24.77
N LYS A 41 -6.41 -0.98 24.66
CA LYS A 41 -5.85 -0.44 23.42
C LYS A 41 -5.45 -1.59 22.49
N ILE A 42 -6.01 -1.57 21.29
CA ILE A 42 -5.72 -2.50 20.21
C ILE A 42 -4.60 -1.92 19.35
N ASN A 43 -3.69 -2.78 18.88
CA ASN A 43 -2.60 -2.35 18.00
C ASN A 43 -3.17 -1.89 16.64
N ALA A 44 -2.51 -0.92 16.00
CA ALA A 44 -2.95 -0.32 14.75
C ALA A 44 -3.20 -1.36 13.63
N ASP A 45 -2.36 -2.41 13.57
CA ASP A 45 -2.48 -3.50 12.59
C ASP A 45 -3.80 -4.28 12.68
N TYR A 46 -4.46 -4.24 13.84
CA TYR A 46 -5.71 -4.96 14.12
C TYR A 46 -6.91 -4.01 14.27
N ALA A 47 -6.74 -2.72 13.97
CA ALA A 47 -7.80 -1.71 14.01
C ALA A 47 -8.62 -1.65 12.70
N ASN A 48 -8.84 -2.81 12.06
CA ASN A 48 -9.76 -2.93 10.94
C ASN A 48 -11.18 -3.24 11.45
N THR A 49 -12.20 -2.78 10.74
CA THR A 49 -13.62 -3.09 11.03
C THR A 49 -13.86 -4.59 11.24
N ASP A 50 -13.35 -5.40 10.32
CA ASP A 50 -13.60 -6.84 10.29
C ASP A 50 -12.92 -7.56 11.47
N THR A 51 -11.70 -7.14 11.81
CA THR A 51 -10.95 -7.69 12.95
C THR A 51 -11.58 -7.26 14.27
N LEU A 52 -12.02 -6.01 14.39
CA LEU A 52 -12.69 -5.49 15.59
C LEU A 52 -14.03 -6.19 15.84
N GLN A 53 -14.84 -6.42 14.80
CA GLN A 53 -16.09 -7.18 14.92
C GLN A 53 -15.85 -8.63 15.36
N ASN A 54 -14.78 -9.26 14.85
CA ASN A 54 -14.42 -10.62 15.28
C ASN A 54 -13.94 -10.66 16.73
N ILE A 55 -13.14 -9.68 17.14
CA ILE A 55 -12.68 -9.53 18.53
C ILE A 55 -13.87 -9.30 19.47
N GLU A 56 -14.80 -8.42 19.10
CA GLU A 56 -16.05 -8.19 19.85
C GLU A 56 -16.81 -9.50 20.07
N LYS A 57 -17.05 -10.28 19.00
CA LYS A 57 -17.77 -11.56 19.09
C LYS A 57 -17.09 -12.55 20.04
N ILE A 58 -15.76 -12.62 20.02
CA ILE A 58 -14.99 -13.53 20.88
C ILE A 58 -15.05 -13.08 22.35
N ILE A 59 -14.98 -11.77 22.60
CA ILE A 59 -14.94 -11.21 23.94
C ILE A 59 -16.32 -11.26 24.61
N VAL A 60 -17.40 -10.97 23.87
CA VAL A 60 -18.78 -11.02 24.39
C VAL A 60 -19.21 -12.44 24.77
N GLN A 61 -18.62 -13.48 24.18
CA GLN A 61 -18.87 -14.87 24.56
C GLN A 61 -18.32 -15.25 25.95
N LYS A 62 -17.49 -14.41 26.58
CA LYS A 62 -16.96 -14.69 27.91
C LYS A 62 -18.00 -14.36 28.98
N PRO A 63 -18.26 -15.26 29.95
CA PRO A 63 -19.33 -15.08 30.93
C PRO A 63 -19.14 -13.89 31.88
N PHE A 64 -17.92 -13.34 31.95
CA PHE A 64 -17.58 -12.17 32.76
C PHE A 64 -17.65 -10.84 32.01
N VAL A 65 -18.01 -10.83 30.72
CA VAL A 65 -18.13 -9.61 29.90
C VAL A 65 -19.59 -9.38 29.54
N LYS A 66 -20.13 -8.23 29.97
CA LYS A 66 -21.53 -7.86 29.67
C LYS A 66 -21.68 -7.14 28.33
N GLU A 67 -20.76 -6.25 28.00
CA GLU A 67 -20.81 -5.42 26.79
C GLU A 67 -19.40 -4.94 26.39
N VAL A 68 -19.18 -4.74 25.09
CA VAL A 68 -17.97 -4.14 24.54
C VAL A 68 -18.36 -2.87 23.79
N VAL A 69 -17.93 -1.72 24.32
CA VAL A 69 -18.27 -0.40 23.78
C VAL A 69 -17.07 0.16 23.01
N TYR A 70 -17.27 0.49 21.73
CA TYR A 70 -16.31 1.20 20.90
C TYR A 70 -17.03 2.00 19.80
N GLN A 71 -16.38 3.01 19.24
CA GLN A 71 -16.95 3.88 18.21
C GLN A 71 -16.98 3.16 16.83
N LYS A 72 -17.94 2.25 16.67
CA LYS A 72 -18.13 1.42 15.46
C LYS A 72 -18.27 2.25 14.19
N ASP A 73 -19.16 3.26 14.20
CA ASP A 73 -19.50 4.02 12.99
C ASP A 73 -18.35 4.88 12.49
N MET A 74 -17.59 5.49 13.41
CA MET A 74 -16.40 6.28 13.06
C MET A 74 -15.32 5.39 12.45
N ILE A 75 -14.99 4.25 13.09
CA ILE A 75 -13.97 3.33 12.58
C ILE A 75 -14.40 2.73 11.23
N ASN A 76 -15.67 2.39 11.09
CA ASN A 76 -16.20 1.86 9.83
C ASN A 76 -16.15 2.88 8.71
N SER A 77 -16.48 4.14 8.98
CA SER A 77 -16.44 5.22 7.99
C SER A 77 -15.00 5.51 7.57
N LEU A 78 -14.06 5.57 8.52
CA LEU A 78 -12.63 5.72 8.24
C LEU A 78 -12.11 4.58 7.36
N ASN A 79 -12.34 3.32 7.77
CA ASN A 79 -11.87 2.16 7.02
C ASN A 79 -12.51 2.08 5.61
N LYS A 80 -13.80 2.39 5.47
CA LYS A 80 -14.47 2.46 4.16
C LYS A 80 -13.87 3.53 3.26
N ASN A 81 -13.63 4.73 3.79
CA ASN A 81 -13.03 5.83 3.04
C ASN A 81 -11.60 5.50 2.62
N THR A 82 -10.79 4.93 3.54
CA THR A 82 -9.43 4.46 3.23
C THR A 82 -9.44 3.40 2.14
N LYS A 83 -10.33 2.40 2.23
CA LYS A 83 -10.49 1.36 1.18
C LYS A 83 -10.91 1.97 -0.16
N ALA A 84 -11.83 2.94 -0.17
CA ALA A 84 -12.26 3.63 -1.39
C ALA A 84 -11.10 4.39 -2.04
N ILE A 85 -10.36 5.18 -1.26
CA ILE A 85 -9.19 5.93 -1.75
C ILE A 85 -8.12 4.97 -2.30
N ALA A 86 -7.81 3.90 -1.57
CA ALA A 86 -6.85 2.88 -2.03
C ALA A 86 -7.28 2.24 -3.36
N PHE A 87 -8.58 1.98 -3.52
CA PHE A 87 -9.14 1.45 -4.77
C PHE A 87 -8.98 2.43 -5.94
N PHE A 88 -9.25 3.72 -5.74
CA PHE A 88 -9.03 4.75 -6.75
C PHE A 88 -7.56 4.89 -7.15
N ILE A 89 -6.64 4.87 -6.17
CA ILE A 89 -5.19 4.93 -6.43
C ILE A 89 -4.74 3.71 -7.23
N LEU A 90 -5.27 2.52 -6.93
CA LEU A 90 -4.96 1.29 -7.64
C LEU A 90 -5.40 1.38 -9.11
N ILE A 91 -6.63 1.84 -9.38
CA ILE A 91 -7.12 2.05 -10.75
C ILE A 91 -6.24 3.07 -11.48
N PHE A 92 -5.94 4.19 -10.84
CA PHE A 92 -5.13 5.26 -11.42
C PHE A 92 -3.71 4.79 -11.76
N SER A 93 -3.08 4.05 -10.84
CA SER A 93 -1.78 3.42 -11.07
C SER A 93 -1.83 2.41 -12.22
N GLY A 94 -2.90 1.63 -12.32
CA GLY A 94 -3.12 0.71 -13.43
C GLY A 94 -3.22 1.42 -14.79
N ALA A 95 -3.93 2.55 -14.85
CA ALA A 95 -4.02 3.36 -16.06
C ALA A 95 -2.65 3.92 -16.47
N LEU A 96 -1.86 4.44 -15.53
CA LEU A 96 -0.50 4.91 -15.78
C LEU A 96 0.41 3.80 -16.30
N LEU A 97 0.27 2.58 -15.75
CA LEU A 97 1.02 1.41 -16.22
C LEU A 97 0.67 1.09 -17.67
N LEU A 98 -0.61 1.12 -18.06
CA LEU A 98 -1.02 0.91 -19.46
C LEU A 98 -0.42 1.96 -20.41
N VAL A 99 -0.41 3.24 -19.99
CA VAL A 99 0.23 4.31 -20.77
C VAL A 99 1.73 4.05 -20.93
N ALA A 100 2.42 3.63 -19.87
CA ALA A 100 3.84 3.28 -19.94
C ALA A 100 4.10 2.11 -20.92
N ILE A 101 3.28 1.06 -20.89
CA ILE A 101 3.38 -0.06 -21.84
C ILE A 101 3.18 0.42 -23.28
N ALA A 102 2.18 1.27 -23.53
CA ALA A 102 1.90 1.81 -24.86
C ALA A 102 3.10 2.63 -25.39
N LEU A 103 3.70 3.48 -24.54
CA LEU A 103 4.90 4.23 -24.88
C LEU A 103 6.08 3.31 -25.21
N ILE A 104 6.33 2.29 -24.39
CA ILE A 104 7.41 1.32 -24.62
C ILE A 104 7.23 0.60 -25.96
N ASN A 105 6.00 0.16 -26.27
CA ASN A 105 5.69 -0.51 -27.53
C ASN A 105 5.96 0.42 -28.74
N ASN A 106 5.57 1.69 -28.64
CA ASN A 106 5.85 2.69 -29.68
C ASN A 106 7.34 2.97 -29.83
N THR A 107 8.08 3.08 -28.72
CA THR A 107 9.53 3.28 -28.74
C THR A 107 10.26 2.10 -29.36
N ILE A 108 9.85 0.85 -29.06
CA ILE A 108 10.46 -0.34 -29.66
C ILE A 108 10.21 -0.39 -31.17
N ARG A 109 8.98 -0.07 -31.62
CA ARG A 109 8.67 0.02 -33.05
C ARG A 109 9.60 1.00 -33.77
N LEU A 110 9.77 2.20 -33.20
CA LEU A 110 10.68 3.23 -33.75
C LEU A 110 12.13 2.75 -33.75
N SER A 111 12.59 2.14 -32.66
CA SER A 111 13.97 1.67 -32.53
C SER A 111 14.27 0.51 -33.48
N ILE A 112 13.32 -0.38 -33.75
CA ILE A 112 13.48 -1.46 -34.73
C ILE A 112 13.52 -0.91 -36.16
N TYR A 113 12.68 0.08 -36.48
CA TYR A 113 12.72 0.74 -37.78
C TYR A 113 14.07 1.40 -38.03
N SER A 114 14.60 2.14 -37.05
CA SER A 114 15.90 2.80 -37.11
C SER A 114 17.08 1.82 -37.25
N GLN A 115 17.00 0.64 -36.63
CA GLN A 115 18.07 -0.36 -36.62
C GLN A 115 17.81 -1.56 -37.55
N ARG A 116 16.94 -1.39 -38.57
CA ARG A 116 16.51 -2.48 -39.46
C ARG A 116 17.68 -3.21 -40.14
N PHE A 117 18.76 -2.50 -40.46
CA PHE A 117 19.94 -3.09 -41.12
C PHE A 117 20.73 -4.00 -40.17
N LEU A 118 20.99 -3.54 -38.94
CA LEU A 118 21.65 -4.33 -37.89
C LEU A 118 20.88 -5.60 -37.55
N ILE A 119 19.55 -5.51 -37.46
CA ILE A 119 18.71 -6.68 -37.20
C ILE A 119 18.80 -7.67 -38.37
N ARG A 120 18.80 -7.18 -39.62
CA ARG A 120 18.93 -8.02 -40.82
C ARG A 120 20.27 -8.76 -40.88
N THR A 121 21.38 -8.10 -40.55
CA THR A 121 22.70 -8.75 -40.51
C THR A 121 22.78 -9.78 -39.38
N MET A 122 22.22 -9.50 -38.20
CA MET A 122 22.13 -10.48 -37.10
C MET A 122 21.33 -11.72 -37.51
N TYR A 123 20.22 -11.55 -38.23
CA TYR A 123 19.44 -12.67 -38.76
C TYR A 123 20.21 -13.54 -39.76
N LEU A 124 21.00 -12.94 -40.66
CA LEU A 124 21.78 -13.67 -41.67
C LEU A 124 22.89 -14.53 -41.06
N VAL A 125 23.39 -14.17 -39.88
CA VAL A 125 24.39 -14.93 -39.13
C VAL A 125 23.74 -16.02 -38.25
N GLY A 126 22.41 -16.17 -38.30
CA GLY A 126 21.68 -17.18 -37.53
C GLY A 126 21.43 -16.79 -36.07
N ALA A 127 21.46 -15.49 -35.74
CA ALA A 127 21.21 -15.05 -34.38
C ALA A 127 19.80 -15.42 -33.89
N THR A 128 19.71 -15.95 -32.67
CA THR A 128 18.44 -16.33 -32.05
C THR A 128 17.61 -15.10 -31.68
N ARG A 129 16.28 -15.26 -31.59
CA ARG A 129 15.35 -14.17 -31.20
C ARG A 129 15.71 -13.51 -29.86
N SER A 130 16.30 -14.28 -28.94
CA SER A 130 16.78 -13.80 -27.64
C SER A 130 18.02 -12.89 -27.75
N PHE A 131 18.91 -13.18 -28.70
CA PHE A 131 20.08 -12.35 -28.95
C PHE A 131 19.70 -10.98 -29.52
N ILE A 132 18.66 -10.93 -30.36
CA ILE A 132 18.13 -9.69 -30.94
C ILE A 132 17.38 -8.86 -29.89
N SER A 133 16.70 -9.49 -28.92
CA SER A 133 15.95 -8.79 -27.87
C SER A 133 16.80 -8.28 -26.70
N LYS A 134 17.98 -8.88 -26.46
CA LYS A 134 18.92 -8.53 -25.38
C LYS A 134 19.25 -7.03 -25.28
N PRO A 135 19.64 -6.30 -26.34
CA PRO A 135 19.96 -4.87 -26.23
C PRO A 135 18.77 -4.01 -25.79
N PHE A 136 17.54 -4.40 -26.16
CA PHE A 136 16.32 -3.71 -25.77
C PHE A 136 15.97 -3.99 -24.30
N LEU A 137 16.18 -5.23 -23.84
CA LEU A 137 16.00 -5.60 -22.45
C LEU A 137 16.94 -4.81 -21.53
N LEU A 138 18.22 -4.72 -21.89
CA LEU A 138 19.23 -3.93 -21.15
C LEU A 138 18.84 -2.45 -21.05
N LYS A 139 18.29 -1.87 -22.13
CA LYS A 139 17.76 -0.50 -22.10
C LYS A 139 16.59 -0.37 -21.11
N GLY A 140 15.65 -1.32 -21.11
CA GLY A 140 14.50 -1.33 -20.20
C GLY A 140 14.89 -1.49 -18.73
N ILE A 141 15.85 -2.37 -18.43
CA ILE A 141 16.39 -2.55 -17.07
C ILE A 141 17.08 -1.27 -16.62
N ARG A 142 17.95 -0.67 -17.45
CA ARG A 142 18.64 0.58 -17.10
C ARG A 142 17.67 1.71 -16.83
N GLN A 143 16.62 1.84 -17.64
CA GLN A 143 15.54 2.80 -17.42
C GLN A 143 14.79 2.53 -16.11
N GLY A 144 14.52 1.26 -15.79
CA GLY A 144 13.90 0.86 -14.52
C GLY A 144 14.73 1.22 -13.30
N VAL A 145 16.04 0.98 -13.34
CA VAL A 145 16.98 1.36 -12.26
C VAL A 145 16.98 2.88 -12.05
N ILE A 146 17.11 3.66 -13.12
CA ILE A 146 17.13 5.13 -13.03
C ILE A 146 15.79 5.65 -12.50
N ALA A 147 14.66 5.11 -13.00
CA ALA A 147 13.34 5.49 -12.53
C ALA A 147 13.13 5.14 -11.06
N GLY A 148 13.59 3.96 -10.62
CA GLY A 148 13.52 3.53 -9.22
C GLY A 148 14.33 4.43 -8.29
N LEU A 149 15.52 4.85 -8.70
CA LEU A 149 16.32 5.81 -7.93
C LEU A 149 15.63 7.18 -7.83
N ILE A 150 15.10 7.70 -8.93
CA ILE A 150 14.36 8.97 -8.94
C ILE A 150 13.13 8.88 -8.04
N ALA A 151 12.36 7.79 -8.14
CA ALA A 151 11.21 7.54 -7.30
C ALA A 151 11.59 7.48 -5.81
N GLY A 152 12.71 6.83 -5.49
CA GLY A 152 13.26 6.81 -4.13
C GLY A 152 13.60 8.20 -3.63
N PHE A 153 14.34 9.01 -4.40
CA PHE A 153 14.64 10.39 -4.01
C PHE A 153 13.39 11.24 -3.80
N LEU A 154 12.39 11.09 -4.67
CA LEU A 154 11.10 11.78 -4.51
C LEU A 154 10.36 11.33 -3.24
N LEU A 155 10.38 10.03 -2.93
CA LEU A 155 9.77 9.50 -1.72
C LEU A 155 10.47 10.00 -0.45
N ALA A 156 11.81 10.03 -0.43
CA ALA A 156 12.59 10.64 0.65
C ALA A 156 12.24 12.12 0.82
N GLY A 157 12.24 12.88 -0.28
CA GLY A 157 11.90 14.30 -0.27
C GLY A 157 10.49 14.56 0.23
N PHE A 158 9.52 13.76 -0.21
CA PHE A 158 8.14 13.83 0.24
C PHE A 158 8.02 13.60 1.75
N LEU A 159 8.69 12.56 2.28
CA LEU A 159 8.68 12.27 3.71
C LEU A 159 9.29 13.40 4.55
N LEU A 160 10.41 13.99 4.11
CA LEU A 160 11.03 15.12 4.80
C LEU A 160 10.15 16.37 4.83
N ILE A 161 9.34 16.57 3.77
CA ILE A 161 8.39 17.69 3.71
C ILE A 161 7.20 17.39 4.63
N SER A 162 6.63 16.18 4.57
CA SER A 162 5.47 15.80 5.37
C SER A 162 5.72 15.86 6.88
N THR A 163 6.91 15.47 7.35
CA THR A 163 7.25 15.54 8.77
C THR A 163 7.35 16.96 9.31
N ARG A 164 7.58 17.98 8.45
CA ARG A 164 7.52 19.39 8.86
C ARG A 164 6.10 19.88 9.11
N PHE A 165 5.12 19.38 8.36
CA PHE A 165 3.72 19.78 8.51
C PHE A 165 3.00 19.01 9.60
N ILE A 166 3.36 17.73 9.80
CA ILE A 166 2.73 16.85 10.79
C ILE A 166 3.84 16.13 11.56
N PRO A 167 4.28 16.67 12.72
CA PRO A 167 5.41 16.12 13.47
C PRO A 167 5.13 14.72 14.05
N ASP A 168 3.87 14.36 14.28
CA ASP A 168 3.47 13.02 14.75
C ASP A 168 3.77 11.90 13.73
N LEU A 169 4.02 12.24 12.45
CA LEU A 169 4.42 11.24 11.45
C LEU A 169 5.78 10.60 11.73
N LEU A 170 6.66 11.27 12.50
CA LEU A 170 7.95 10.70 12.89
C LEU A 170 7.80 9.47 13.80
N GLN A 171 6.75 9.42 14.63
CA GLN A 171 6.49 8.27 15.51
C GLN A 171 5.92 7.06 14.76
N LEU A 172 5.41 7.27 13.54
CA LEU A 172 4.87 6.22 12.68
C LEU A 172 5.90 5.71 11.66
N GLN A 173 7.09 6.32 11.58
CA GLN A 173 8.14 5.91 10.67
C GLN A 173 9.05 4.86 11.33
N ASP A 174 8.77 3.60 11.03
CA ASP A 174 9.72 2.51 11.28
C ASP A 174 10.79 2.50 10.16
N GLU A 175 12.05 2.67 10.54
CA GLU A 175 13.19 2.68 9.60
C GLU A 175 13.25 1.39 8.76
N ASN A 176 12.88 0.24 9.34
CA ASN A 176 12.90 -1.04 8.63
C ASN A 176 11.82 -1.10 7.54
N VAL A 177 10.62 -0.60 7.84
CA VAL A 177 9.52 -0.55 6.87
C VAL A 177 9.88 0.40 5.73
N LEU A 178 10.49 1.54 6.05
CA LEU A 178 10.93 2.51 5.05
C LEU A 178 11.96 1.90 4.09
N LEU A 179 12.99 1.25 4.62
CA LEU A 179 14.01 0.55 3.81
C LEU A 179 13.40 -0.52 2.91
N MET A 180 12.44 -1.29 3.44
CA MET A 180 11.74 -2.32 2.67
C MET A 180 10.91 -1.73 1.53
N VAL A 181 10.22 -0.61 1.76
CA VAL A 181 9.46 0.10 0.73
C VAL A 181 10.39 0.65 -0.36
N PHE A 182 11.51 1.28 0.02
CA PHE A 182 12.51 1.77 -0.93
C PHE A 182 13.06 0.66 -1.83
N ALA A 183 13.50 -0.45 -1.22
CA ALA A 183 13.98 -1.61 -1.97
C ALA A 183 12.88 -2.19 -2.87
N GLY A 184 11.65 -2.29 -2.35
CA GLY A 184 10.48 -2.77 -3.07
C GLY A 184 10.18 -1.94 -4.33
N VAL A 185 10.19 -0.61 -4.24
CA VAL A 185 9.93 0.29 -5.37
C VAL A 185 10.96 0.09 -6.48
N ILE A 186 12.24 -0.03 -6.13
CA ILE A 186 13.31 -0.25 -7.12
C ILE A 186 13.15 -1.61 -7.79
N ILE A 187 12.97 -2.68 -7.01
CA ILE A 187 12.85 -4.05 -7.53
C ILE A 187 11.61 -4.17 -8.44
N ILE A 188 10.45 -3.69 -7.97
CA ILE A 188 9.20 -3.72 -8.73
C ILE A 188 9.34 -2.87 -10.00
N GLY A 189 9.95 -1.70 -9.92
CA GLY A 189 10.20 -0.84 -11.07
C GLY A 189 11.03 -1.52 -12.16
N ILE A 190 12.12 -2.20 -11.77
CA ILE A 190 12.98 -2.97 -12.69
C ILE A 190 12.22 -4.15 -13.30
N ILE A 191 11.45 -4.88 -12.50
CA ILE A 191 10.66 -6.03 -12.96
C ILE A 191 9.60 -5.57 -13.97
N ILE A 192 8.83 -4.53 -13.64
CA ILE A 192 7.78 -4.01 -14.52
C ILE A 192 8.38 -3.48 -15.83
N SER A 193 9.47 -2.69 -15.76
CA SER A 193 10.09 -2.13 -16.97
C SER A 193 10.72 -3.22 -17.84
N GLY A 194 11.39 -4.20 -17.22
CA GLY A 194 12.01 -5.33 -17.89
C GLY A 194 10.99 -6.23 -18.57
N ILE A 195 9.95 -6.65 -17.86
CA ILE A 195 8.86 -7.47 -18.41
C ILE A 195 8.14 -6.73 -19.53
N SER A 196 7.83 -5.45 -19.35
CA SER A 196 7.17 -4.64 -20.39
C SER A 196 8.00 -4.54 -21.66
N ALA A 197 9.32 -4.32 -21.53
CA ALA A 197 10.24 -4.30 -22.67
C ALA A 197 10.33 -5.68 -23.35
N LEU A 198 10.41 -6.77 -22.58
CA LEU A 198 10.41 -8.14 -23.12
C LEU A 198 9.14 -8.44 -23.92
N LEU A 199 7.96 -8.18 -23.33
CA LEU A 199 6.68 -8.45 -23.96
C LEU A 199 6.53 -7.67 -25.27
N ALA A 200 6.91 -6.40 -25.30
CA ALA A 200 6.83 -5.59 -26.49
C ALA A 200 7.77 -6.08 -27.62
N VAL A 201 9.00 -6.46 -27.29
CA VAL A 201 9.95 -7.02 -28.28
C VAL A 201 9.52 -8.40 -28.78
N MET A 202 9.09 -9.29 -27.87
CA MET A 202 8.60 -10.63 -28.23
C MET A 202 7.37 -10.56 -29.14
N ARG A 203 6.44 -9.64 -28.85
CA ARG A 203 5.26 -9.40 -29.71
C ARG A 203 5.69 -8.95 -31.11
N TYR A 204 6.66 -8.06 -31.21
CA TYR A 204 7.13 -7.55 -32.50
C TYR A 204 7.92 -8.59 -33.31
N LEU A 205 8.81 -9.36 -32.67
CA LEU A 205 9.58 -10.43 -33.32
C LEU A 205 8.70 -11.62 -33.74
N ARG A 206 7.56 -11.85 -33.07
CA ARG A 206 6.59 -12.88 -33.47
C ARG A 206 5.83 -12.49 -34.75
N LEU A 207 5.69 -11.20 -35.04
CA LEU A 207 4.94 -10.67 -36.19
C LEU A 207 5.73 -10.59 -37.51
N LYS A 208 6.97 -11.11 -37.60
CA LYS A 208 7.81 -10.97 -38.79
C LYS A 208 8.39 -12.28 -39.30
N THR A 209 7.53 -13.13 -39.84
CA THR A 209 7.98 -14.15 -40.81
C THR A 209 7.20 -14.13 -42.12
N SER A 210 6.01 -13.50 -42.19
CA SER A 210 5.20 -13.41 -43.43
C SER A 210 5.06 -12.00 -44.01
N ASP A 211 5.10 -10.94 -43.19
CA ASP A 211 4.69 -9.59 -43.65
C ASP A 211 5.88 -8.64 -43.91
N LEU A 212 7.08 -9.19 -44.15
CA LEU A 212 8.20 -8.40 -44.66
C LEU A 212 8.30 -8.43 -46.20
N TYR A 213 7.34 -9.09 -46.86
CA TYR A 213 7.25 -9.25 -48.32
C TYR A 213 5.98 -8.62 -48.91
N PHE A 214 5.37 -7.65 -48.23
CA PHE A 214 4.44 -6.69 -48.84
C PHE A 214 4.63 -5.31 -48.21
#